data_AF-A0A2V6TVE1-F1
#
_entry.id   AF-A0A2V6TVE1-F1
#
_cell.length_a   1.000
_cell.length_b   1.000
_cell.length_c   1.000
_cell.angle_alpha   90.00
_cell.angle_beta   90.00
_cell.angle_gamma   90.00
#
_symmetry.space_group_name_H-M   'P 1'
#
loop_
_entity.id
_entity.type
_entity.pdbx_description
1 polymer ?
#
loop_
_entity_poly.entity_id
_entity_poly.type
_entity_poly.pdbx_seq_one_letter_code
_entity_poly.pdbx_strand_id
1 'polypeptide(L)'
;MLELRQVRDQPEAVERALAGKGGAEHVKDIVAHDAARRRLIKEADELKALRNRASEAIGQARKRGEDAAAERAQMREVGERIKVLDNEVKEVDGRI
;
A
#
# COMPACT_ATOMS: atom_id res chain seq x y z
N MET A 1 18.82 13.36 -10.86
CA MET A 1 17.58 13.15 -10.08
C MET A 1 17.99 12.35 -8.86
N LEU A 2 17.64 12.75 -7.65
CA LEU A 2 17.92 11.95 -6.45
C LEU A 2 16.98 10.74 -6.48
N GLU A 3 17.55 9.53 -6.55
CA GLU A 3 16.75 8.31 -6.53
C GLU A 3 16.13 8.15 -5.15
N LEU A 4 14.79 8.01 -5.07
CA LEU A 4 14.07 7.77 -3.81
C LEU A 4 14.62 6.53 -3.08
N ARG A 5 15.13 5.56 -3.85
CA ARG A 5 15.85 4.40 -3.35
C ARG A 5 17.10 4.78 -2.55
N GLN A 6 17.87 5.76 -3.00
CA GLN A 6 19.09 6.20 -2.32
C GLN A 6 18.79 6.97 -1.03
N VAL A 7 17.71 7.78 -1.04
CA VAL A 7 17.19 8.47 0.16
C VAL A 7 16.74 7.46 1.21
N ARG A 8 16.13 6.36 0.78
CA ARG A 8 15.69 5.28 1.66
C ARG A 8 16.83 4.40 2.17
N ASP A 9 17.73 3.99 1.29
CA ASP A 9 18.76 3.00 1.60
C ASP A 9 19.93 3.65 2.38
N GLN A 10 20.15 4.97 2.22
CA GLN A 10 21.23 5.73 2.87
C GLN A 10 20.81 7.15 3.30
N PRO A 11 19.78 7.30 4.16
CA PRO A 11 19.24 8.62 4.54
C PRO A 11 20.29 9.56 5.14
N GLU A 12 21.17 9.05 6.01
CA GLU A 12 22.22 9.83 6.66
C GLU A 12 23.31 10.34 5.68
N ALA A 13 23.58 9.58 4.61
CA ALA A 13 24.51 10.02 3.57
C ALA A 13 23.89 11.13 2.73
N VAL A 14 22.58 11.04 2.46
CA VAL A 14 21.82 12.05 1.75
C VAL A 14 21.68 13.32 2.60
N GLU A 15 21.35 13.21 3.89
CA GLU A 15 21.30 14.35 4.82
C GLU A 15 22.62 15.10 4.86
N ARG A 16 23.75 14.39 4.99
CA ARG A 16 25.09 14.99 4.96
C ARG A 16 25.41 15.66 3.62
N ALA A 17 25.00 15.07 2.50
CA ALA A 17 25.18 15.65 1.18
C ALA A 17 24.33 16.93 0.97
N LEU A 18 23.20 17.04 1.67
CA LEU A 18 22.28 18.18 1.62
C LEU A 18 22.55 19.25 2.68
N ALA A 19 23.34 18.95 3.73
CA ALA A 19 23.62 19.87 4.84
C ALA A 19 24.19 21.23 4.42
N GLY A 20 24.90 21.30 3.29
CA GLY A 20 25.41 22.56 2.72
C GLY A 20 24.57 23.16 1.58
N LYS A 21 23.50 22.48 1.15
CA LYS A 21 22.67 22.86 -0.01
C LYS A 21 21.21 23.17 0.37
N GLY A 22 20.80 22.86 1.59
CA GLY A 22 19.42 22.92 2.06
C GLY A 22 18.64 21.63 1.75
N GLY A 23 17.58 21.36 2.51
CA GLY A 23 16.68 20.22 2.30
C GLY A 23 17.07 18.93 3.02
N ALA A 24 18.08 18.96 3.88
CA ALA A 24 18.42 17.83 4.76
C ALA A 24 17.27 17.52 5.74
N GLU A 25 16.53 18.55 6.16
CA GLU A 25 15.33 18.46 6.99
C GLU A 25 14.21 17.63 6.35
N HIS A 26 14.11 17.62 5.01
CA HIS A 26 13.08 16.90 4.28
C HIS A 26 13.39 15.42 4.07
N VAL A 27 14.64 14.98 4.28
CA VAL A 27 15.03 13.58 4.07
C VAL A 27 14.21 12.65 4.96
N LYS A 28 14.00 13.03 6.22
CA LYS A 28 13.21 12.25 7.17
C LYS A 28 11.74 12.16 6.74
N ASP A 29 11.17 13.28 6.28
CA ASP A 29 9.79 13.33 5.79
C ASP A 29 9.62 12.44 4.56
N ILE A 30 10.54 12.52 3.59
CA ILE A 30 10.55 11.69 2.38
C ILE A 30 10.59 10.19 2.74
N VAL A 31 11.47 9.80 3.68
CA VAL A 31 11.58 8.40 4.13
C VAL A 31 10.29 7.96 4.83
N ALA A 32 9.68 8.80 5.65
CA ALA A 32 8.43 8.50 6.34
C ALA A 32 7.26 8.34 5.36
N HIS A 33 7.16 9.22 4.36
CA HIS A 33 6.16 9.14 3.30
C HIS A 33 6.33 7.88 2.44
N ASP A 34 7.56 7.56 2.01
CA ASP A 34 7.83 6.32 1.27
C ASP A 34 7.50 5.07 2.10
N ALA A 35 7.77 5.08 3.41
CA ALA A 35 7.40 3.98 4.30
C ALA A 35 5.88 3.83 4.44
N ALA A 36 5.14 4.94 4.56
CA ALA A 36 3.68 4.93 4.59
C ALA A 36 3.11 4.37 3.27
N ARG A 37 3.57 4.90 2.13
CA ARG A 37 3.20 4.46 0.79
C ARG A 37 3.38 2.95 0.62
N ARG A 38 4.56 2.43 0.96
CA ARG A 38 4.86 0.99 0.81
C ARG A 38 4.00 0.11 1.72
N ARG A 39 3.69 0.55 2.93
CA ARG A 39 2.77 -0.17 3.83
C ARG A 39 1.37 -0.28 3.23
N LEU A 40 0.84 0.84 2.73
CA LEU A 40 -0.50 0.89 2.14
C LEU A 40 -0.61 0.02 0.88
N ILE A 41 0.39 0.09 -0.01
CA ILE A 41 0.45 -0.75 -1.21
C ILE A 41 0.48 -2.23 -0.82
N LYS A 42 1.33 -2.60 0.16
CA LYS A 42 1.43 -3.99 0.62
C LYS A 42 0.10 -4.49 1.19
N GLU A 43 -0.57 -3.71 2.04
CA GLU A 43 -1.88 -4.08 2.60
C GLU A 43 -2.93 -4.23 1.48
N ALA A 44 -2.95 -3.31 0.51
CA ALA A 44 -3.85 -3.39 -0.63
C ALA A 44 -3.63 -4.65 -1.47
N ASP A 45 -2.37 -5.02 -1.73
CA ASP A 45 -2.01 -6.22 -2.49
C ASP A 45 -2.36 -7.50 -1.74
N GLU A 46 -2.12 -7.56 -0.43
CA GLU A 46 -2.53 -8.68 0.43
C GLU A 46 -4.05 -8.88 0.42
N LEU A 47 -4.83 -7.79 0.52
CA LEU A 47 -6.28 -7.85 0.45
C LEU A 47 -6.79 -8.22 -0.95
N LYS A 48 -6.15 -7.72 -2.02
CA LYS A 48 -6.47 -8.13 -3.41
C LYS A 48 -6.23 -9.62 -3.60
N ALA A 49 -5.13 -10.16 -3.07
CA ALA A 49 -4.83 -11.59 -3.09
C ALA A 49 -5.86 -12.41 -2.30
N LEU A 50 -6.23 -11.96 -1.10
CA LEU A 50 -7.27 -12.58 -0.28
C LEU A 50 -8.61 -12.62 -1.02
N ARG A 51 -9.03 -11.48 -1.59
CA ARG A 51 -10.28 -11.36 -2.35
C ARG A 51 -10.31 -12.33 -3.52
N ASN A 52 -9.22 -12.46 -4.27
CA ASN A 52 -9.17 -13.34 -5.43
C ASN A 52 -9.30 -14.82 -5.03
N ARG A 53 -8.56 -15.26 -4.00
CA ARG A 53 -8.65 -16.63 -3.46
C ARG A 53 -10.05 -16.96 -2.93
N ALA A 54 -10.63 -16.05 -2.15
CA ALA A 54 -11.97 -16.22 -1.61
C ALA A 54 -13.03 -16.21 -2.72
N SER A 55 -12.90 -15.35 -3.74
CA SER A 55 -13.83 -15.34 -4.88
C SER A 55 -13.85 -16.67 -5.64
N GLU A 56 -12.68 -17.29 -5.80
CA GLU A 56 -12.57 -18.62 -6.39
C GLU A 56 -13.25 -19.67 -5.50
N ALA A 57 -12.98 -19.66 -4.19
CA ALA A 57 -13.61 -20.58 -3.24
C ALA A 57 -15.15 -20.45 -3.21
N ILE A 58 -15.67 -19.22 -3.21
CA ILE A 58 -17.10 -18.91 -3.31
C ILE A 58 -17.69 -19.47 -4.61
N GLY A 59 -16.99 -19.30 -5.73
CA GLY A 59 -17.41 -19.85 -7.02
C GLY A 59 -17.53 -21.37 -7.01
N GLN A 60 -16.59 -22.06 -6.36
CA GLN A 60 -16.62 -23.51 -6.20
C GLN A 60 -17.72 -23.98 -5.25
N ALA A 61 -17.91 -23.30 -4.11
CA ALA A 61 -18.98 -23.59 -3.15
C ALA A 61 -20.36 -23.49 -3.82
N ARG A 62 -20.60 -22.43 -4.59
CA ARG A 62 -21.85 -22.25 -5.35
C ARG A 62 -22.08 -23.35 -6.38
N LYS A 63 -21.03 -23.84 -7.05
CA LYS A 63 -21.14 -24.98 -7.98
C LYS A 63 -21.53 -26.27 -7.27
N ARG A 64 -21.13 -26.45 -6.01
CA ARG A 64 -21.50 -27.58 -5.16
C ARG A 64 -22.87 -27.43 -4.48
N GLY A 65 -23.55 -26.29 -4.67
CA GLY A 65 -24.83 -26.00 -4.03
C GLY A 65 -24.71 -25.55 -2.56
N GLU A 66 -23.50 -25.19 -2.12
CA GLU A 66 -23.25 -24.66 -0.76
C GLU A 66 -23.63 -23.17 -0.69
N ASP A 67 -24.12 -22.73 0.46
CA ASP A 67 -24.31 -21.31 0.72
C ASP A 67 -22.97 -20.63 1.01
N ALA A 68 -22.73 -19.52 0.33
CA ALA A 68 -21.54 -18.68 0.47
C ALA A 68 -21.95 -17.20 0.63
N ALA A 69 -23.11 -16.93 1.23
CA ALA A 69 -23.61 -15.58 1.47
C ALA A 69 -22.70 -14.80 2.44
N ALA A 70 -22.22 -15.43 3.51
CA ALA A 70 -21.34 -14.81 4.50
C ALA A 70 -19.98 -14.42 3.89
N GLU A 71 -19.36 -15.33 3.16
CA GLU A 71 -18.08 -15.10 2.47
C GLU A 71 -18.21 -14.01 1.41
N ARG A 72 -19.35 -13.95 0.69
CA ARG A 72 -19.64 -12.87 -0.25
C ARG A 72 -19.76 -11.52 0.44
N ALA A 73 -20.41 -11.45 1.60
CA ALA A 73 -20.52 -10.22 2.37
C ALA A 73 -19.12 -9.75 2.84
N GLN A 74 -18.32 -10.66 3.39
CA GLN A 74 -16.95 -10.36 3.81
C GLN A 74 -16.08 -9.88 2.62
N MET A 75 -16.22 -10.47 1.44
CA MET A 75 -15.46 -10.04 0.26
C MET A 75 -15.87 -8.67 -0.26
N ARG A 76 -17.12 -8.25 -0.01
CA ARG A 76 -17.56 -6.88 -0.30
C ARG A 76 -16.86 -5.88 0.62
N GLU A 77 -16.75 -6.17 1.91
CA GLU A 77 -16.03 -5.32 2.87
C GLU A 77 -14.54 -5.21 2.52
N VAL A 78 -13.90 -6.32 2.15
CA VAL A 78 -12.52 -6.34 1.63
C VAL A 78 -12.39 -5.46 0.40
N GLY A 79 -13.37 -5.50 -0.51
CA GLY A 79 -13.42 -4.62 -1.69
C GLY A 79 -13.47 -3.14 -1.35
N GLU A 80 -14.27 -2.75 -0.35
CA GLU A 80 -14.30 -1.36 0.14
C GLU A 80 -12.99 -0.95 0.81
N ARG A 81 -12.39 -1.84 1.63
CA ARG A 81 -11.09 -1.58 2.25
C ARG A 81 -9.98 -1.37 1.21
N ILE A 82 -9.97 -2.16 0.13
CA ILE A 82 -9.04 -1.99 -0.99
C ILE A 82 -9.19 -0.59 -1.61
N LYS A 83 -10.42 -0.12 -1.86
CA LYS A 83 -10.64 1.22 -2.41
C LYS A 83 -10.13 2.32 -1.49
N VAL A 84 -10.35 2.17 -0.19
CA VAL A 84 -9.84 3.12 0.82
C VAL A 84 -8.31 3.16 0.77
N LEU A 85 -7.64 2.01 0.80
CA LEU A 85 -6.18 1.93 0.72
C LEU A 85 -5.63 2.49 -0.60
N ASP A 86 -6.25 2.17 -1.74
CA ASP A 86 -5.85 2.71 -3.05
C ASP A 86 -6.00 4.24 -3.09
N ASN A 87 -6.98 4.81 -2.38
CA ASN A 87 -7.11 6.26 -2.24
C ASN A 87 -6.06 6.85 -1.29
N GLU A 88 -5.79 6.22 -0.15
CA GLU A 88 -4.73 6.64 0.78
C GLU A 88 -3.35 6.64 0.09
N VAL A 89 -3.07 5.64 -0.77
CA VAL A 89 -1.85 5.62 -1.59
C VAL A 89 -1.79 6.84 -2.51
N LYS A 90 -2.89 7.20 -3.18
CA LYS A 90 -2.94 8.38 -4.06
C LYS A 90 -2.75 9.68 -3.28
N GLU A 91 -3.30 9.78 -2.08
CA GLU A 91 -3.11 10.95 -1.22
C GLU A 91 -1.66 11.08 -0.75
N VAL A 92 -1.00 9.96 -0.42
CA VAL A 92 0.43 9.95 -0.08
C VAL A 92 1.28 10.31 -1.30
N ASP A 93 0.95 9.80 -2.48
CA ASP A 93 1.67 10.10 -3.73
C ASP A 93 1.49 11.55 -4.19
N GLY A 94 0.32 12.16 -3.93
CA GLY A 94 0.04 13.56 -4.28
C GLY A 94 0.62 14.60 -3.31
N ARG A 95 1.18 14.17 -2.17
CA ARG A 95 1.82 15.04 -1.16
C ARG A 95 3.34 15.14 -1.31
N ILE A 96 3.94 14.41 -2.24
CA ILE A 96 5.38 14.43 -2.59
C ILE A 96 5.57 15.24 -3.87
#